data_AF-E3LG13-F1
#
_entry.id   AF-E3LG13-F1
#
_cell.length_a   1.000
_cell.length_b   1.000
_cell.length_c   1.000
_cell.angle_alpha   90.00
_cell.angle_beta   90.00
_cell.angle_gamma   90.00
#
_symmetry.space_group_name_H-M   'P 1'
#
loop_
_entity.id
_entity.type
_entity.pdbx_description
1 polymer ?
#
loop_
_entity_poly.entity_id
_entity_poly.type
_entity_poly.pdbx_seq_one_letter_code
_entity_poly.pdbx_strand_id
1 'polypeptide(L)'
;MSSTKAITDQERRNVDYLNSSFMPVWYRTAFVYKCELAFSVLILICAFTELIVYDCFVIFLLLLIGSFVFVLLFLEFYFGSVYNCAALLHLHTLSAGFMSFVCWLGVLIPIFFGESVYIASRSVVHVIYKYYGCQVIFGSLLASFAVTSFSRRKEIKSVELSHLDYMKRLIRTTSGVAADVQKEAREFNLKPRDIHSFS
;
A
#
# COMPACT_ATOMS: atom_id res chain seq x y z
N MET A 1 -12.92 45.52 -18.24
CA MET A 1 -12.28 45.19 -16.96
C MET A 1 -12.05 43.69 -16.93
N SER A 2 -10.78 43.27 -16.92
CA SER A 2 -10.38 41.86 -16.89
C SER A 2 -10.70 41.27 -15.53
N SER A 3 -11.74 40.45 -15.45
CA SER A 3 -12.09 39.68 -14.25
C SER A 3 -11.19 38.45 -14.19
N THR A 4 -9.93 38.65 -13.82
CA THR A 4 -9.11 37.56 -13.30
C THR A 4 -9.70 37.24 -11.93
N LYS A 5 -10.72 36.37 -11.88
CA LYS A 5 -11.34 35.92 -10.64
C LYS A 5 -10.23 35.40 -9.72
N ALA A 6 -9.94 36.19 -8.69
CA ALA A 6 -9.04 35.80 -7.63
C ALA A 6 -9.53 34.47 -7.07
N ILE A 7 -8.68 33.44 -7.16
CA ILE A 7 -8.87 32.17 -6.47
C ILE A 7 -9.25 32.52 -5.04
N THR A 8 -10.43 32.10 -4.61
CA THR A 8 -10.92 32.44 -3.26
C THR A 8 -9.96 31.85 -2.22
N ASP A 9 -9.76 32.52 -1.08
CA ASP A 9 -8.87 32.02 -0.01
C ASP A 9 -9.24 30.61 0.48
N GLN A 10 -10.45 30.16 0.18
CA GLN A 10 -10.93 28.81 0.42
C GLN A 10 -10.36 27.79 -0.57
N GLU A 11 -10.25 28.14 -1.86
CA GLU A 11 -9.63 27.30 -2.89
C GLU A 11 -8.12 27.23 -2.69
N ARG A 12 -7.47 28.34 -2.32
CA ARG A 12 -6.05 28.37 -1.99
C ARG A 12 -5.74 27.43 -0.81
N ARG A 13 -6.54 27.50 0.25
CA ARG A 13 -6.46 26.57 1.39
C ARG A 13 -6.70 25.12 1.00
N ASN A 14 -7.60 24.82 0.07
CA ASN A 14 -7.81 23.44 -0.40
C ASN A 14 -6.62 22.92 -1.22
N VAL A 15 -6.00 23.77 -2.05
CA VAL A 15 -4.78 23.40 -2.80
C VAL A 15 -3.60 23.19 -1.85
N ASP A 16 -3.44 24.06 -0.85
CA ASP A 16 -2.41 23.90 0.18
C ASP A 16 -2.67 22.68 1.08
N TYR A 17 -3.93 22.35 1.38
CA TYR A 17 -4.32 21.13 2.09
C TYR A 17 -4.02 19.86 1.27
N LEU A 18 -4.25 19.92 -0.04
CA LEU A 18 -3.88 18.85 -0.97
C LEU A 18 -2.36 18.68 -1.02
N ASN A 19 -1.60 19.76 -1.22
CA ASN A 19 -0.14 19.72 -1.28
C ASN A 19 0.50 19.27 0.05
N SER A 20 -0.01 19.78 1.18
CA SER A 20 0.43 19.35 2.52
C SER A 20 -0.03 17.95 2.89
N SER A 21 -1.04 17.38 2.23
CA SER A 21 -1.37 15.95 2.36
C SER A 21 -0.39 15.05 1.60
N PHE A 22 0.32 15.54 0.58
CA PHE A 22 1.26 14.72 -0.21
C PHE A 22 2.66 14.59 0.42
N MET A 23 3.20 15.66 1.03
CA MET A 23 4.60 15.68 1.54
C MET A 23 4.90 14.81 2.78
N PRO A 24 4.14 14.89 3.90
CA PRO A 24 4.39 14.04 5.07
C PRO A 24 4.07 12.56 4.79
N VAL A 25 3.28 12.32 3.75
CA VAL A 25 2.80 11.00 3.35
C VAL A 25 3.89 10.18 2.64
N TRP A 26 4.66 10.78 1.74
CA TRP A 26 5.80 10.10 1.08
C TRP A 26 6.89 9.70 2.08
N TYR A 27 7.16 10.54 3.08
CA TYR A 27 8.16 10.24 4.11
C TYR A 27 7.77 9.06 5.00
N ARG A 28 6.48 8.94 5.34
CA ARG A 28 5.99 7.89 6.23
C ARG A 28 5.95 6.52 5.53
N THR A 29 5.62 6.47 4.24
CA THR A 29 5.67 5.22 3.46
C THR A 29 7.08 4.84 3.02
N ALA A 30 7.99 5.81 2.92
CA ALA A 30 9.39 5.55 2.61
C ALA A 30 10.10 4.65 3.61
N PHE A 31 9.65 4.64 4.86
CA PHE A 31 10.21 3.77 5.89
C PHE A 31 9.79 2.30 5.71
N VAL A 32 8.57 2.05 5.26
CA VAL A 32 7.96 0.70 5.26
C VAL A 32 8.63 -0.22 4.24
N TYR A 33 8.77 0.23 2.99
CA TYR A 33 9.46 -0.58 1.97
C TYR A 33 10.95 -0.76 2.28
N LYS A 34 11.60 0.23 2.93
CA LYS A 34 13.00 0.11 3.37
C LYS A 34 13.14 -0.99 4.43
N CYS A 35 12.18 -1.09 5.33
CA CYS A 35 12.13 -2.18 6.31
C CYS A 35 11.94 -3.54 5.63
N GLU A 36 11.01 -3.68 4.69
CA GLU A 36 10.81 -4.95 3.96
C GLU A 36 12.09 -5.42 3.25
N LEU A 37 12.80 -4.49 2.58
CA LEU A 37 14.08 -4.79 1.95
C LEU A 37 15.16 -5.16 2.98
N ALA A 38 15.26 -4.41 4.09
CA ALA A 38 16.22 -4.69 5.15
C ALA A 38 16.00 -6.06 5.79
N PHE A 39 14.73 -6.43 6.04
CA PHE A 39 14.38 -7.76 6.54
C PHE A 39 14.69 -8.85 5.52
N SER A 40 14.43 -8.63 4.23
CA SER A 40 14.82 -9.59 3.18
C SER A 40 16.32 -9.90 3.20
N VAL A 41 17.16 -8.85 3.31
CA VAL A 41 18.63 -9.00 3.40
C VAL A 41 19.04 -9.69 4.69
N LEU A 42 18.42 -9.34 5.82
CA LEU A 42 18.73 -9.97 7.11
C LEU A 42 18.38 -11.47 7.09
N ILE A 43 17.24 -11.84 6.52
CA ILE A 43 16.84 -13.24 6.33
C ILE A 43 17.82 -13.98 5.43
N LEU A 44 18.31 -13.33 4.36
CA LEU A 44 19.30 -13.91 3.47
C LEU A 44 20.62 -14.21 4.20
N ILE A 45 21.10 -13.27 5.04
CA ILE A 45 22.29 -13.47 5.87
C ILE A 45 22.08 -14.65 6.84
N CYS A 46 20.91 -14.71 7.48
CA CYS A 46 20.56 -15.84 8.35
C CYS A 46 20.53 -17.17 7.58
N ALA A 47 20.02 -17.19 6.34
CA ALA A 47 20.00 -18.38 5.51
C ALA A 47 21.42 -18.91 5.27
N PHE A 48 22.34 -18.04 4.81
CA PHE A 48 23.73 -18.43 4.58
C PHE A 48 24.45 -18.83 5.86
N THR A 49 24.10 -18.22 7.00
CA THR A 49 24.65 -18.63 8.30
C THR A 49 24.21 -20.05 8.67
N GLU A 50 22.94 -20.40 8.48
CA GLU A 50 22.43 -21.75 8.71
C GLU A 50 23.07 -22.79 7.78
N LEU A 51 23.41 -22.42 6.55
CA LEU A 51 24.13 -23.29 5.62
C LEU A 51 25.61 -23.49 6.01
N ILE A 52 26.34 -22.40 6.27
CA ILE A 52 27.80 -22.46 6.48
C ILE A 52 28.15 -22.99 7.87
N VAL A 53 27.41 -22.57 8.90
CA VAL A 53 27.76 -22.86 10.30
C VAL A 53 27.09 -24.14 10.80
N TYR A 54 25.84 -24.39 10.38
CA TYR A 54 25.01 -25.47 10.92
C TYR A 54 24.74 -26.60 9.91
N ASP A 55 25.23 -26.48 8.67
CA ASP A 55 25.04 -27.44 7.57
C ASP A 55 23.56 -27.86 7.38
N CYS A 56 22.63 -26.93 7.67
CA CYS A 56 21.21 -27.23 7.70
C CYS A 56 20.53 -26.80 6.39
N PHE A 57 20.63 -27.65 5.38
CA PHE A 57 20.13 -27.37 4.03
C PHE A 57 18.62 -27.06 3.97
N VAL A 58 17.81 -27.73 4.80
CA VAL A 58 16.35 -27.56 4.83
C VAL A 58 15.97 -26.16 5.30
N ILE A 59 16.56 -25.69 6.40
CA ILE A 59 16.29 -24.36 6.96
C ILE A 59 16.86 -23.28 6.03
N PHE A 60 18.03 -23.50 5.43
CA PHE A 60 18.58 -22.62 4.40
C PHE A 60 17.59 -22.38 3.26
N LEU A 61 17.03 -23.45 2.65
CA LEU A 61 16.07 -23.31 1.56
C LEU A 61 14.81 -22.55 1.97
N LEU A 62 14.27 -22.84 3.17
CA LEU A 62 13.09 -22.14 3.70
C LEU A 62 13.34 -20.64 3.90
N LEU A 63 14.49 -20.28 4.47
CA LEU A 63 14.88 -18.88 4.66
C LEU A 63 15.14 -18.18 3.32
N LEU A 64 15.72 -18.88 2.34
CA LEU A 64 15.92 -18.36 0.99
C LEU A 64 14.58 -18.03 0.31
N ILE A 65 13.62 -18.95 0.36
CA ILE A 65 12.26 -18.73 -0.16
C ILE A 65 11.59 -17.56 0.57
N GLY A 66 11.70 -17.51 1.90
CA GLY A 66 11.17 -16.41 2.70
C GLY A 66 11.77 -15.06 2.28
N SER A 67 13.09 -14.99 2.12
CA SER A 67 13.79 -13.78 1.66
C SER A 67 13.28 -13.33 0.29
N PHE A 68 13.09 -14.27 -0.65
CA PHE A 68 12.55 -13.97 -1.98
C PHE A 68 11.10 -13.44 -1.93
N VAL A 69 10.24 -14.01 -1.08
CA VAL A 69 8.88 -13.51 -0.85
C VAL A 69 8.92 -12.07 -0.34
N PHE A 70 9.81 -11.74 0.59
CA PHE A 70 9.97 -10.37 1.06
C PHE A 70 10.42 -9.39 -0.04
N VAL A 71 11.24 -9.84 -1.00
CA VAL A 71 11.59 -8.99 -2.18
C VAL A 71 10.36 -8.72 -3.04
N LEU A 72 9.51 -9.73 -3.28
CA LEU A 72 8.29 -9.54 -4.06
C LEU A 72 7.32 -8.58 -3.37
N LEU A 73 7.13 -8.75 -2.06
CA LEU A 73 6.31 -7.86 -1.23
C LEU A 73 6.85 -6.42 -1.27
N PHE A 74 8.16 -6.26 -1.13
CA PHE A 74 8.84 -4.97 -1.29
C PHE A 74 8.52 -4.31 -2.64
N LEU A 75 8.59 -5.05 -3.75
CA LEU A 75 8.28 -4.52 -5.08
C LEU A 75 6.81 -4.09 -5.19
N GLU A 76 5.89 -4.92 -4.70
CA GLU A 76 4.45 -4.61 -4.68
C GLU A 76 4.16 -3.33 -3.86
N PHE A 77 4.73 -3.20 -2.67
CA PHE A 77 4.55 -2.02 -1.83
C PHE A 77 5.24 -0.78 -2.42
N TYR A 78 6.46 -0.93 -2.92
CA TYR A 78 7.23 0.16 -3.52
C TYR A 78 6.49 0.75 -4.72
N PHE A 79 6.12 -0.08 -5.70
CA PHE A 79 5.38 0.38 -6.87
C PHE A 79 3.98 0.88 -6.48
N GLY A 80 3.35 0.26 -5.48
CA GLY A 80 2.03 0.67 -4.98
C GLY A 80 2.07 2.06 -4.36
N SER A 81 3.14 2.36 -3.61
CA SER A 81 3.34 3.67 -2.98
C SER A 81 3.82 4.73 -3.98
N VAL A 82 4.78 4.42 -4.86
CA VAL A 82 5.36 5.39 -5.80
C VAL A 82 4.33 5.84 -6.84
N TYR A 83 3.54 4.91 -7.37
CA TYR A 83 2.51 5.21 -8.36
C TYR A 83 1.14 5.48 -7.73
N ASN A 84 1.03 5.54 -6.39
CA ASN A 84 -0.22 5.66 -5.64
C ASN A 84 -1.31 4.67 -6.12
N CYS A 85 -0.92 3.43 -6.46
CA CYS A 85 -1.84 2.43 -6.98
C CYS A 85 -2.54 1.66 -5.85
N ALA A 86 -3.78 2.03 -5.54
CA ALA A 86 -4.56 1.40 -4.47
C ALA A 86 -4.84 -0.11 -4.71
N ALA A 87 -4.90 -0.55 -5.97
CA ALA A 87 -5.09 -1.96 -6.32
C ALA A 87 -3.84 -2.80 -5.98
N LEU A 88 -2.64 -2.28 -6.27
CA LEU A 88 -1.40 -2.98 -5.97
C LEU A 88 -1.15 -3.06 -4.46
N LEU A 89 -1.45 -2.00 -3.72
CA LEU A 89 -1.44 -2.02 -2.24
C LEU A 89 -2.47 -3.00 -1.65
N HIS A 90 -3.60 -3.21 -2.33
CA HIS A 90 -4.56 -4.22 -1.92
C HIS A 90 -4.03 -5.63 -2.12
N LEU A 91 -3.41 -5.89 -3.26
CA LEU A 91 -2.76 -7.16 -3.56
C LEU A 91 -1.68 -7.45 -2.51
N HIS A 92 -0.82 -6.46 -2.22
CA HIS A 92 0.21 -6.56 -1.19
C HIS A 92 -0.37 -6.89 0.20
N THR A 93 -1.47 -6.25 0.57
CA THR A 93 -2.15 -6.53 1.85
C THR A 93 -2.63 -7.98 1.91
N LEU A 94 -3.19 -8.50 0.81
CA LEU A 94 -3.68 -9.87 0.73
C LEU A 94 -2.54 -10.88 0.71
N SER A 95 -1.47 -10.63 -0.05
CA SER A 95 -0.30 -11.51 -0.14
C SER A 95 0.40 -11.60 1.23
N ALA A 96 0.72 -10.46 1.85
CA ALA A 96 1.33 -10.43 3.19
C ALA A 96 0.42 -11.06 4.25
N GLY A 97 -0.89 -10.77 4.22
CA GLY A 97 -1.86 -11.33 5.15
C GLY A 97 -2.01 -12.85 5.01
N PHE A 98 -2.08 -13.36 3.78
CA PHE A 98 -2.16 -14.79 3.51
C PHE A 98 -0.89 -15.52 3.94
N MET A 99 0.29 -14.99 3.62
CA MET A 99 1.56 -15.58 4.05
C MET A 99 1.71 -15.58 5.57
N SER A 100 1.28 -14.51 6.24
CA SER A 100 1.21 -14.47 7.71
C SER A 100 0.32 -15.57 8.27
N PHE A 101 -0.88 -15.74 7.70
CA PHE A 101 -1.82 -16.78 8.12
C PHE A 101 -1.24 -18.20 7.94
N VAL A 102 -0.60 -18.46 6.80
CA VAL A 102 0.09 -19.75 6.56
C VAL A 102 1.19 -19.97 7.58
N CYS A 103 1.97 -18.94 7.93
CA CYS A 103 3.01 -19.05 8.95
C CYS A 103 2.43 -19.41 10.33
N TRP A 104 1.31 -18.78 10.71
CA TRP A 104 0.65 -19.09 11.97
C TRP A 104 0.04 -20.49 11.98
N LEU A 105 -0.57 -20.95 10.89
CA LEU A 105 -1.05 -22.33 10.77
C LEU A 105 0.07 -23.35 10.88
N GLY A 106 1.24 -23.06 10.29
CA GLY A 106 2.43 -23.91 10.37
C GLY A 106 2.95 -24.14 11.78
N VAL A 107 2.60 -23.26 12.72
CA VAL A 107 2.96 -23.36 14.15
C VAL A 107 1.80 -23.90 14.98
N LEU A 108 0.58 -23.41 14.76
CA LEU A 108 -0.59 -23.78 15.56
C LEU A 108 -1.03 -25.23 15.31
N ILE A 109 -1.03 -25.71 14.06
CA ILE A 109 -1.45 -27.08 13.74
C ILE A 109 -0.57 -28.11 14.48
N PRO A 110 0.77 -28.04 14.43
CA PRO A 110 1.60 -28.95 15.22
C PRO A 110 1.46 -28.81 16.73
N ILE A 111 1.19 -27.61 17.25
CA ILE A 111 0.99 -27.41 18.71
C ILE A 111 -0.30 -28.10 19.19
N PHE A 112 -1.39 -27.99 18.42
CA PHE A 112 -2.70 -28.55 18.82
C PHE A 112 -2.88 -30.03 18.47
N PHE A 113 -2.18 -30.54 17.46
CA PHE A 113 -2.37 -31.91 16.94
C PHE A 113 -1.11 -32.80 17.01
N GLY A 114 0.00 -32.29 17.53
CA GLY A 114 1.33 -32.90 17.42
C GLY A 114 1.78 -33.78 18.57
N GLU A 115 0.90 -34.53 19.23
CA GLU A 115 1.31 -35.57 20.19
C GLU A 115 2.33 -36.58 19.59
N SER A 116 2.42 -36.67 18.26
CA SER A 116 3.32 -37.56 17.52
C SER A 116 4.70 -36.97 17.15
N VAL A 117 4.91 -35.64 17.23
CA VAL A 117 6.17 -34.99 16.79
C VAL A 117 7.30 -35.12 17.84
N TYR A 118 6.93 -35.35 19.10
CA TYR A 118 7.87 -35.52 20.22
C TYR A 118 8.65 -36.84 20.22
N ILE A 119 8.34 -37.76 19.31
CA ILE A 119 8.99 -39.10 19.24
C ILE A 119 10.30 -39.05 18.43
N ALA A 120 10.56 -37.96 17.70
CA ALA A 120 11.79 -37.83 16.93
C ALA A 120 12.98 -37.41 17.80
N SER A 121 14.16 -37.98 17.52
CA SER A 121 15.46 -37.75 18.18
C SER A 121 15.74 -36.29 18.61
N ARG A 122 16.51 -36.12 19.70
CA ARG A 122 16.91 -34.83 20.30
C ARG A 122 17.43 -33.80 19.28
N SER A 123 18.07 -34.25 18.21
CA SER A 123 18.60 -33.39 17.13
C SER A 123 17.49 -32.85 16.21
N VAL A 124 16.46 -33.64 15.94
CA VAL A 124 15.32 -33.26 15.09
C VAL A 124 14.44 -32.23 15.80
N VAL A 125 14.26 -32.40 17.11
CA VAL A 125 13.49 -31.48 17.96
C VAL A 125 14.07 -30.06 17.94
N HIS A 126 15.39 -29.89 17.97
CA HIS A 126 16.02 -28.57 17.93
C HIS A 126 15.79 -27.85 16.59
N VAL A 127 15.83 -28.56 15.47
CA VAL A 127 15.54 -28.02 14.14
C VAL A 127 14.08 -27.57 14.04
N ILE A 128 13.16 -28.36 14.60
CA ILE A 128 11.71 -28.06 14.61
C ILE A 128 11.42 -26.79 15.45
N TYR A 129 12.03 -26.64 16.62
CA TYR A 129 11.84 -25.41 17.43
C TYR A 129 12.42 -24.16 16.76
N LYS A 130 13.60 -24.27 16.13
CA LYS A 130 14.16 -23.17 15.32
C LYS A 130 13.21 -22.77 14.20
N TYR A 131 12.62 -23.75 13.51
CA TYR A 131 11.64 -23.54 12.45
C TYR A 131 10.38 -22.82 12.96
N TYR A 132 9.80 -23.25 14.08
CA TYR A 132 8.65 -22.56 14.68
C TYR A 132 8.98 -21.14 15.12
N GLY A 133 10.17 -20.92 15.69
CA GLY A 133 10.63 -19.58 16.04
C GLY A 133 10.68 -18.65 14.82
N CYS A 134 11.25 -19.13 13.70
CA CYS A 134 11.29 -18.38 12.45
C CYS A 134 9.88 -18.08 11.90
N GLN A 135 8.99 -19.07 11.94
CA GLN A 135 7.60 -18.94 11.49
C GLN A 135 6.82 -17.87 12.28
N VAL A 136 6.99 -17.82 13.61
CA VAL A 136 6.33 -16.79 14.45
C VAL A 136 6.88 -15.39 14.14
N ILE A 137 8.20 -15.25 13.99
CA ILE A 137 8.84 -13.96 13.64
C ILE A 137 8.34 -13.48 12.27
N PHE A 138 8.36 -14.35 11.26
CA PHE A 138 7.88 -14.01 9.91
C PHE A 138 6.39 -13.72 9.88
N GLY A 139 5.57 -14.54 10.54
CA GLY A 139 4.14 -14.31 10.64
C GLY A 139 3.80 -12.95 11.25
N SER A 140 4.51 -12.56 12.31
CA SER A 140 4.32 -11.27 13.00
C SER A 140 4.76 -10.07 12.15
N LEU A 141 5.89 -10.19 11.46
CA LEU A 141 6.37 -9.15 10.53
C LEU A 141 5.40 -8.97 9.36
N LEU A 142 4.99 -10.06 8.71
CA LEU A 142 4.04 -10.05 7.59
C LEU A 142 2.69 -9.46 7.98
N ALA A 143 2.18 -9.76 9.18
CA ALA A 143 0.95 -9.13 9.70
C ALA A 143 1.11 -7.61 9.83
N SER A 144 2.25 -7.16 10.35
CA SER A 144 2.55 -5.73 10.51
C SER A 144 2.62 -5.01 9.16
N PHE A 145 3.25 -5.62 8.15
CA PHE A 145 3.29 -5.08 6.79
C PHE A 145 1.91 -5.07 6.13
N ALA A 146 1.09 -6.11 6.33
CA ALA A 146 -0.28 -6.15 5.83
C ALA A 146 -1.14 -5.02 6.41
N VAL A 147 -1.08 -4.79 7.73
CA VAL A 147 -1.81 -3.69 8.40
C VAL A 147 -1.35 -2.32 7.89
N THR A 148 -0.05 -2.16 7.69
CA THR A 148 0.53 -0.91 7.19
C THR A 148 0.08 -0.61 5.76
N SER A 149 0.06 -1.63 4.91
CA SER A 149 -0.40 -1.56 3.52
C SER A 149 -1.89 -1.27 3.40
N PHE A 150 -2.68 -1.88 4.28
CA PHE A 150 -4.11 -1.63 4.34
C PHE A 150 -4.43 -0.20 4.77
N SER A 151 -3.71 0.30 5.78
CA SER A 151 -3.81 1.68 6.23
C SER A 151 -3.47 2.63 5.08
N ARG A 152 -2.38 2.35 4.36
CA ARG A 152 -1.95 3.15 3.22
C ARG A 152 -2.99 3.18 2.09
N ARG A 153 -3.59 2.02 1.77
CA ARG A 153 -4.67 1.93 0.78
C ARG A 153 -5.87 2.80 1.17
N LYS A 154 -6.29 2.77 2.44
CA LYS A 154 -7.42 3.57 2.93
C LYS A 154 -7.17 5.07 2.74
N GLU A 155 -5.95 5.51 3.00
CA GLU A 155 -5.54 6.91 2.81
C GLU A 155 -5.58 7.34 1.34
N ILE A 156 -5.05 6.53 0.41
CA ILE A 156 -5.10 6.87 -1.02
C ILE A 156 -6.56 6.99 -1.48
N LYS A 157 -7.41 6.04 -1.08
CA LYS A 157 -8.82 6.04 -1.45
C LYS A 157 -9.58 7.25 -0.90
N SER A 158 -9.27 7.71 0.32
CA SER A 158 -9.91 8.90 0.90
C SER A 158 -9.50 10.19 0.18
N VAL A 159 -8.26 10.28 -0.28
CA VAL A 159 -7.77 11.38 -1.12
C VAL A 159 -8.43 11.34 -2.52
N GLU A 160 -8.50 10.19 -3.18
CA GLU A 160 -9.20 10.05 -4.46
C GLU A 160 -10.68 10.48 -4.39
N LEU A 161 -11.37 10.09 -3.30
CA LEU A 161 -12.76 10.48 -3.05
C LEU A 161 -12.91 12.01 -2.90
N SER A 162 -12.01 12.67 -2.17
CA SER A 162 -12.06 14.12 -2.00
C SER A 162 -11.81 14.87 -3.32
N HIS A 163 -10.92 14.35 -4.17
CA HIS A 163 -10.70 14.88 -5.52
C HIS A 163 -11.94 14.74 -6.41
N LEU A 164 -12.59 13.57 -6.40
CA LEU A 164 -13.82 13.34 -7.16
C LEU A 164 -14.96 14.28 -6.71
N ASP A 165 -15.10 14.48 -5.40
CA ASP A 165 -16.09 15.41 -4.86
C ASP A 165 -15.78 16.87 -5.22
N TYR A 166 -14.50 17.26 -5.19
CA TYR A 166 -14.07 18.57 -5.67
C TYR A 166 -14.39 18.76 -7.16
N MET A 167 -14.06 17.79 -8.02
CA MET A 167 -14.39 17.86 -9.46
C MET A 167 -15.90 17.95 -9.69
N LYS A 168 -16.71 17.16 -8.97
CA LYS A 168 -18.19 17.25 -9.06
C LYS A 168 -18.71 18.62 -8.65
N ARG A 169 -18.15 19.23 -7.60
CA ARG A 169 -18.50 20.60 -7.20
C ARG A 169 -18.12 21.60 -8.27
N LEU A 170 -16.91 21.48 -8.84
CA LEU A 170 -16.44 22.35 -9.90
C LEU A 170 -17.36 22.29 -11.13
N ILE A 171 -17.75 21.08 -11.55
CA ILE A 171 -18.69 20.85 -12.67
C ILE A 171 -20.06 21.49 -12.38
N ARG A 172 -20.58 21.36 -11.16
CA ARG A 172 -21.85 22.00 -10.78
C ARG A 172 -21.73 23.52 -10.83
N THR A 173 -20.66 24.09 -10.29
CA THR A 173 -20.44 25.54 -10.30
C THR A 173 -20.28 26.07 -11.72
N THR A 174 -19.51 25.40 -12.58
CA THR A 174 -19.36 25.79 -13.99
C THR A 174 -20.66 25.63 -14.78
N SER A 175 -21.46 24.59 -14.52
CA SER A 175 -22.78 24.43 -15.13
C SER A 175 -23.77 25.53 -14.69
N GLY A 176 -23.70 25.96 -13.42
CA GLY A 176 -24.53 27.05 -12.90
C GLY A 176 -24.14 28.38 -13.54
N VAL A 177 -22.85 28.68 -13.60
CA VAL A 177 -22.34 29.89 -14.27
C VAL A 177 -22.68 29.88 -15.76
N ALA A 178 -22.61 28.73 -16.45
CA ALA A 178 -23.00 28.63 -17.85
C ALA A 178 -24.52 28.89 -18.05
N ALA A 179 -25.36 28.39 -17.14
CA ALA A 179 -26.80 28.65 -17.17
C ALA A 179 -27.14 30.13 -16.89
N ASP A 180 -26.44 30.76 -15.95
CA ASP A 180 -26.59 32.18 -15.63
C ASP A 180 -26.16 33.07 -16.81
N VAL A 181 -25.03 32.75 -17.46
CA VAL A 181 -24.57 33.46 -18.68
C VAL A 181 -25.54 33.28 -19.85
N GLN A 182 -26.13 32.08 -20.03
CA GLN A 182 -27.17 31.87 -21.04
C GLN A 182 -28.45 32.66 -20.74
N LYS A 183 -28.82 32.80 -19.46
CA LYS A 183 -29.96 33.59 -19.04
C LYS A 183 -29.73 35.09 -19.26
N GLU A 184 -28.57 35.62 -18.87
CA GLU A 184 -28.19 37.00 -19.16
C GLU A 184 -28.14 37.26 -20.68
N ALA A 185 -27.56 36.36 -21.48
CA ALA A 185 -27.52 36.51 -22.94
C ALA A 185 -28.93 36.58 -23.57
N ARG A 186 -29.92 35.86 -23.02
CA ARG A 186 -31.33 35.96 -23.42
C ARG A 186 -31.96 37.28 -23.01
N GLU A 187 -31.67 37.77 -21.80
CA GLU A 187 -32.18 39.06 -21.30
C GLU A 187 -31.62 40.25 -22.09
N PHE A 188 -30.39 40.14 -22.61
CA PHE A 188 -29.76 41.18 -23.46
C PHE A 188 -30.07 41.07 -24.97
N ASN A 189 -30.97 40.18 -25.41
CA ASN A 189 -31.29 39.97 -26.84
C ASN A 189 -30.06 39.70 -27.74
N LEU A 190 -28.98 39.16 -27.19
CA LEU A 190 -27.81 38.81 -27.96
C LEU A 190 -28.11 37.49 -28.68
N LYS A 191 -28.18 37.54 -30.03
CA LYS A 191 -28.29 36.32 -30.84
C LYS A 191 -27.13 35.38 -30.48
N PRO A 192 -27.39 34.10 -30.18
CA PRO A 192 -26.32 33.12 -29.99
C PRO A 192 -25.52 33.06 -31.28
N ARG A 193 -24.24 33.44 -31.22
CA ARG A 193 -23.32 33.25 -32.33
C ARG A 193 -22.86 31.80 -32.28
N ASP A 194 -23.18 31.04 -33.31
CA ASP A 194 -22.74 29.64 -33.46
C ASP A 194 -21.21 29.58 -33.38
N ILE A 195 -20.72 28.89 -32.34
CA ILE A 195 -19.28 28.69 -32.08
C ILE A 195 -18.66 27.77 -33.16
N HIS A 196 -19.49 27.11 -33.98
CA HIS A 196 -19.07 26.30 -35.13
C HIS A 196 -18.79 27.10 -36.41
N SER A 197 -18.84 28.43 -36.38
CA SER A 197 -18.60 29.28 -37.57
C SER A 197 -17.16 29.80 -37.71
N PHE A 198 -16.22 29.39 -36.84
CA PHE A 198 -14.80 29.59 -37.09
C PHE A 198 -14.23 28.35 -37.81
N SER A 199 -14.43 28.32 -39.13
CA SER A 199 -13.59 27.57 -40.06
C SER A 199 -12.42 28.45 -40.52
#